data_AF-A0A328RZG0-F1
#
_entry.id   AF-A0A328RZG0-F1
#
_cell.length_a   1.000
_cell.length_b   1.000
_cell.length_c   1.000
_cell.angle_alpha   90.00
_cell.angle_beta   90.00
_cell.angle_gamma   90.00
#
_symmetry.space_group_name_H-M   'P 1'
#
loop_
_entity.id
_entity.type
_entity.pdbx_description
1 polymer ?
#
loop_
_entity_poly.entity_id
_entity_poly.type
_entity_poly.pdbx_seq_one_letter_code
_entity_poly.pdbx_strand_id
1 'polypeptide(L)'
;MKLAALIPLISFIINHTLSINLITKRKRHYIYYSSLLFMISLSCTLLVSFFIWSITNYDTLLTLIRVQTLFWFPLGVFFLNYIYDLIELKRPKFFYVLIFITVIFGGIAAFTSYFIPGIDIQANLPRGLHTKEFILGFTFFVFFPTIYAIYLLIKNMHDIKHKTPVFLRYLFLVSILVLVFTSLFLLYLPFILDTQLTSIGTTIILPVSISIFLTTKYINLNSIDNKSTAKFLFDEITDAIILIDDDFYIVQINPTACKLFKTKEKDALDLHINSLIISNSYSPNHIYFDQKMILNIADQ
;
A
#
# COMPACT_ATOMS: atom_id res chain seq x y z
N MET A 1 13.06 33.24 3.98
CA MET A 1 12.77 31.95 3.30
C MET A 1 11.67 32.20 2.29
N LYS A 2 11.82 31.81 1.02
CA LYS A 2 10.76 32.03 0.01
C LYS A 2 9.53 31.19 0.39
N LEU A 3 8.33 31.77 0.33
CA LEU A 3 7.06 31.07 0.62
C LEU A 3 6.93 29.76 -0.19
N ALA A 4 7.44 29.77 -1.42
CA ALA A 4 7.49 28.62 -2.31
C ALA A 4 8.24 27.40 -1.75
N ALA A 5 9.23 27.59 -0.86
CA ALA A 5 9.98 26.49 -0.24
C ALA A 5 9.21 25.81 0.90
N LEU A 6 8.28 26.51 1.57
CA LEU A 6 7.50 25.94 2.67
C LEU A 6 6.58 24.79 2.21
N ILE A 7 6.06 24.87 0.98
CA ILE A 7 5.10 23.88 0.46
C ILE A 7 5.74 22.48 0.33
N PRO A 8 6.92 22.31 -0.30
CA PRO A 8 7.66 21.05 -0.28
C PRO A 8 8.02 20.57 1.12
N LEU A 9 8.37 21.48 2.04
CA LEU A 9 8.75 21.12 3.42
C LEU A 9 7.56 20.52 4.20
N ILE A 10 6.39 21.16 4.15
CA ILE A 10 5.17 20.65 4.78
C ILE A 10 4.81 19.28 4.17
N SER A 11 4.88 19.17 2.84
CA SER A 11 4.61 17.92 2.13
C SER A 11 5.58 16.81 2.55
N PHE A 12 6.87 17.14 2.71
CA PHE A 12 7.89 16.22 3.21
C PHE A 12 7.56 15.74 4.61
N ILE A 13 7.21 16.64 5.54
CA ILE A 13 6.89 16.28 6.93
C ILE A 13 5.70 15.31 6.97
N ILE A 14 4.63 15.61 6.21
CA ILE A 14 3.45 14.75 6.12
C ILE A 14 3.85 13.37 5.57
N ASN A 15 4.50 13.33 4.40
CA ASN A 15 4.88 12.08 3.76
C ASN A 15 5.85 11.24 4.61
N HIS A 16 6.82 11.89 5.25
CA HIS A 16 7.80 11.24 6.09
C HIS A 16 7.14 10.64 7.35
N THR A 17 6.21 11.36 7.97
CA THR A 17 5.43 10.85 9.12
C THR A 17 4.63 9.60 8.73
N LEU A 18 3.97 9.61 7.56
CA LEU A 18 3.26 8.45 7.03
C LEU A 18 4.21 7.26 6.79
N SER A 19 5.40 7.52 6.24
CA SER A 19 6.41 6.49 5.99
C SER A 19 6.90 5.83 7.30
N ILE A 20 7.17 6.63 8.34
CA ILE A 20 7.57 6.12 9.67
C ILE A 20 6.45 5.26 10.27
N ASN A 21 5.18 5.67 10.13
CA ASN A 21 4.04 4.90 10.63
C ASN A 21 3.94 3.51 9.97
N LEU A 22 4.27 3.40 8.68
CA LEU A 22 4.33 2.11 7.99
C LEU A 22 5.52 1.26 8.45
N ILE A 23 6.67 1.87 8.74
CA ILE A 23 7.86 1.17 9.24
C ILE A 23 7.61 0.57 10.63
N THR A 24 7.01 1.32 11.54
CA THR A 24 6.77 0.86 12.93
C THR A 24 5.75 -0.27 13.00
N LYS A 25 4.81 -0.33 12.05
CA LYS A 25 3.78 -1.37 11.95
C LYS A 25 4.13 -2.49 10.95
N ARG A 26 5.40 -2.60 10.57
CA ARG A 26 5.87 -3.53 9.53
C ARG A 26 5.53 -4.98 9.88
N LYS A 27 4.56 -5.55 9.17
CA LYS A 27 4.32 -7.00 9.11
C LYS A 27 4.93 -7.57 7.82
N ARG A 28 5.15 -8.89 7.76
CA ARG A 28 5.78 -9.62 6.63
C ARG A 28 4.97 -9.62 5.31
N HIS A 29 4.11 -8.62 5.07
CA HIS A 29 3.41 -8.48 3.79
C HIS A 29 4.24 -7.67 2.80
N TYR A 30 4.37 -8.20 1.59
CA TYR A 30 5.13 -7.63 0.48
C TYR A 30 4.64 -6.21 0.07
N ILE A 31 3.35 -5.90 0.25
CA ILE A 31 2.73 -4.58 0.01
C ILE A 31 3.37 -3.46 0.87
N TYR A 32 3.84 -3.77 2.09
CA TYR A 32 4.53 -2.79 2.94
C TYR A 32 5.87 -2.34 2.33
N TYR A 33 6.60 -3.26 1.71
CA TYR A 33 7.89 -2.93 1.11
C TYR A 33 7.73 -2.05 -0.11
N SER A 34 6.78 -2.36 -1.00
CA SER A 34 6.57 -1.57 -2.21
C SER A 34 5.98 -0.20 -1.92
N SER A 35 5.08 -0.08 -0.94
CA SER A 35 4.60 1.21 -0.46
C SER A 35 5.73 2.05 0.15
N LEU A 36 6.58 1.46 1.01
CA LEU A 36 7.71 2.17 1.60
C LEU A 36 8.72 2.68 0.58
N LEU A 37 9.04 1.88 -0.45
CA LEU A 37 9.95 2.30 -1.53
C LEU A 37 9.45 3.58 -2.23
N PHE A 38 8.16 3.63 -2.57
CA PHE A 38 7.55 4.83 -3.14
C PHE A 38 7.62 6.02 -2.17
N MET A 39 7.22 5.81 -0.91
CA MET A 39 7.15 6.87 0.10
C MET A 39 8.53 7.46 0.41
N ILE A 40 9.58 6.62 0.52
CA ILE A 40 10.96 7.08 0.76
C ILE A 40 11.47 7.90 -0.43
N SER A 41 11.28 7.40 -1.65
CA SER A 41 11.68 8.13 -2.87
C SER A 41 10.99 9.49 -2.98
N LEU A 42 9.71 9.55 -2.63
CA LEU A 42 8.96 10.80 -2.59
C LEU A 42 9.47 11.74 -1.48
N SER A 43 9.78 11.22 -0.30
CA SER A 43 10.38 12.00 0.78
C SER A 43 11.71 12.63 0.35
N CYS A 44 12.61 11.86 -0.27
CA CYS A 44 13.86 12.39 -0.81
C CYS A 44 13.61 13.47 -1.87
N THR A 45 12.65 13.24 -2.77
CA THR A 45 12.27 14.22 -3.82
C THR A 45 11.78 15.53 -3.22
N LEU A 46 10.90 15.47 -2.21
CA LEU A 46 10.32 16.65 -1.55
C LEU A 46 11.35 17.41 -0.71
N LEU A 47 12.25 16.69 -0.04
CA LEU A 47 13.34 17.29 0.73
C LEU A 47 14.31 18.05 -0.18
N VAL A 48 14.69 17.44 -1.31
CA VAL A 48 15.56 18.11 -2.29
C VAL A 48 14.83 19.29 -2.96
N SER A 49 13.53 19.17 -3.25
CA SER A 49 12.70 20.30 -3.71
C SER A 49 12.74 21.47 -2.73
N PHE A 50 12.63 21.23 -1.41
CA PHE A 50 12.74 22.30 -0.42
C PHE A 50 14.06 23.08 -0.55
N PHE A 51 15.20 22.37 -0.68
CA PHE A 51 16.50 23.02 -0.85
C PHE A 51 16.63 23.77 -2.17
N ILE A 52 16.14 23.20 -3.28
CA ILE A 52 16.10 23.85 -4.60
C ILE A 52 15.38 25.20 -4.53
N TRP A 53 14.26 25.28 -3.81
CA TRP A 53 13.48 26.52 -3.69
C TRP A 53 13.99 27.48 -2.59
N SER A 54 14.93 27.04 -1.75
CA SER A 54 15.51 27.84 -0.67
C SER A 54 16.87 28.45 -1.03
N ILE A 55 17.62 27.83 -1.94
CA ILE A 55 19.00 28.22 -2.27
C ILE A 55 19.02 29.15 -3.50
N THR A 56 19.94 30.12 -3.49
CA THR A 56 20.12 31.10 -4.57
C THR A 56 21.44 30.94 -5.34
N ASN A 57 22.38 30.13 -4.85
CA ASN A 57 23.65 29.87 -5.52
C ASN A 57 23.46 28.85 -6.66
N TYR A 58 23.99 29.17 -7.84
CA TYR A 58 23.87 28.38 -9.07
C TYR A 58 24.47 26.97 -8.97
N ASP A 59 25.71 26.86 -8.50
CA ASP A 59 26.45 25.60 -8.54
C ASP A 59 25.83 24.56 -7.62
N THR A 60 25.38 25.01 -6.45
CA THR A 60 24.68 24.16 -5.48
C THR A 60 23.27 23.82 -5.94
N LEU A 61 22.56 24.74 -6.60
CA LEU A 61 21.25 24.49 -7.21
C LEU A 61 21.35 23.41 -8.30
N LEU A 62 22.29 23.54 -9.23
CA LEU A 62 22.51 22.56 -10.30
C LEU A 62 22.83 21.17 -9.74
N THR A 63 23.67 21.12 -8.70
CA THR A 63 24.01 19.88 -8.01
C THR A 63 22.77 19.23 -7.37
N LEU A 64 21.92 20.03 -6.72
CA LEU A 64 20.69 19.53 -6.10
C LEU A 64 19.68 19.00 -7.12
N ILE A 65 19.48 19.68 -8.25
CA ILE A 65 18.58 19.18 -9.30
C ILE A 65 19.10 17.85 -9.87
N ARG A 66 20.41 17.73 -10.09
CA ARG A 66 21.04 16.45 -10.50
C ARG A 66 20.79 15.34 -9.49
N VAL A 67 21.04 15.60 -8.20
CA VAL A 67 20.77 14.63 -7.12
C VAL A 67 19.27 14.27 -7.08
N GLN A 68 18.38 15.23 -7.34
CA GLN A 68 16.94 14.97 -7.34
C GLN A 68 16.54 13.90 -8.36
N THR A 69 17.20 13.84 -9.53
CA THR A 69 16.89 12.86 -10.60
C THR A 69 16.95 11.41 -10.14
N LEU A 70 17.83 11.12 -9.18
CA LEU A 70 17.94 9.80 -8.55
C LEU A 70 16.68 9.37 -7.80
N PHE A 71 15.87 10.34 -7.35
CA PHE A 71 14.70 10.10 -6.51
C PHE A 71 13.39 10.29 -7.26
N TRP A 72 13.33 11.18 -8.25
CA TRP A 72 12.08 11.44 -8.97
C TRP A 72 11.89 10.53 -10.20
N PHE A 73 12.96 10.09 -10.88
CA PHE A 73 12.84 9.11 -11.97
C PHE A 73 12.21 7.78 -11.51
N PRO A 74 12.58 7.21 -10.35
CA PRO A 74 11.99 5.94 -9.92
C PRO A 74 10.53 6.04 -9.48
N LEU A 75 9.94 7.22 -9.29
CA LEU A 75 8.60 7.37 -8.72
C LEU A 75 7.52 6.61 -9.50
N GLY A 76 7.53 6.71 -10.84
CA GLY A 76 6.57 5.98 -11.67
C GLY A 76 6.74 4.47 -11.57
N VAL A 77 7.99 4.00 -11.54
CA VAL A 77 8.32 2.56 -11.41
C VAL A 77 7.94 2.03 -10.04
N PHE A 78 8.21 2.77 -8.97
CA PHE A 78 7.83 2.39 -7.61
C PHE A 78 6.33 2.41 -7.39
N PHE A 79 5.61 3.35 -8.01
CA PHE A 79 4.15 3.33 -8.02
C PHE A 79 3.62 2.09 -8.75
N LEU A 80 4.14 1.79 -9.93
CA LEU A 80 3.80 0.56 -10.66
C LEU A 80 4.12 -0.71 -9.85
N ASN A 81 5.25 -0.74 -9.17
CA ASN A 81 5.66 -1.83 -8.28
C ASN A 81 4.65 -2.05 -7.14
N TYR A 82 4.18 -0.95 -6.54
CA TYR A 82 3.13 -1.00 -5.54
C TYR A 82 1.83 -1.55 -6.11
N ILE A 83 1.42 -1.15 -7.33
CA ILE A 83 0.22 -1.70 -7.97
C ILE A 83 0.36 -3.20 -8.27
N TYR A 84 1.52 -3.68 -8.71
CA TYR A 84 1.73 -5.13 -8.88
C TYR A 84 1.49 -5.90 -7.60
N ASP A 85 2.02 -5.41 -6.48
CA ASP A 85 1.81 -6.04 -5.18
C ASP A 85 0.37 -5.90 -4.69
N LEU A 86 -0.26 -4.76 -4.92
CA LEU A 86 -1.65 -4.51 -4.54
C LEU A 86 -2.62 -5.49 -5.21
N ILE A 87 -2.36 -5.85 -6.47
CA ILE A 87 -3.17 -6.76 -7.28
C ILE A 87 -2.66 -8.22 -7.17
N GLU A 88 -1.57 -8.46 -6.43
CA GLU A 88 -0.94 -9.79 -6.28
C GLU A 88 -0.47 -10.40 -7.63
N LEU A 89 -0.13 -9.56 -8.61
CA LEU A 89 0.32 -9.96 -9.94
C LEU A 89 1.84 -10.18 -9.99
N LYS A 90 2.26 -11.20 -10.75
CA LYS A 90 3.68 -11.40 -11.07
C LYS A 90 4.17 -10.28 -12.00
N ARG A 91 5.37 -9.78 -11.72
CA ARG A 91 6.03 -8.74 -12.52
C ARG A 91 6.51 -9.34 -13.86
N PRO A 92 6.08 -8.81 -15.02
CA PRO A 92 6.55 -9.29 -16.31
C PRO A 92 7.98 -8.85 -16.58
N LYS A 93 8.66 -9.47 -17.56
CA LYS A 93 10.03 -9.09 -17.97
C LYS A 93 10.18 -7.59 -18.27
N PHE A 94 9.16 -6.98 -18.89
CA PHE A 94 9.11 -5.56 -19.19
C PHE A 94 9.31 -4.66 -17.96
N PHE A 95 8.78 -5.06 -16.78
CA PHE A 95 8.95 -4.30 -15.55
C PHE A 95 10.41 -4.21 -15.10
N TYR A 96 11.17 -5.30 -15.25
CA TYR A 96 12.59 -5.31 -14.91
C TYR A 96 13.44 -4.50 -15.91
N VAL A 97 13.04 -4.51 -17.19
CA VAL A 97 13.64 -3.63 -18.21
C VAL A 97 13.41 -2.16 -17.83
N LEU A 98 12.20 -1.81 -17.39
CA LEU A 98 11.89 -0.47 -16.91
C LEU A 98 12.78 -0.04 -15.74
N ILE A 99 12.95 -0.90 -14.72
CA ILE A 99 13.88 -0.65 -13.59
C ILE A 99 15.31 -0.41 -14.11
N PHE A 100 15.80 -1.28 -14.98
CA PHE A 100 17.16 -1.19 -15.52
C PHE A 100 17.40 0.14 -16.25
N ILE A 101 16.45 0.54 -17.11
CA ILE A 101 16.51 1.82 -17.83
C ILE A 101 16.48 2.98 -16.81
N THR A 102 15.58 2.95 -15.83
CA THR A 102 15.50 4.01 -14.80
C THR A 102 16.80 4.17 -14.03
N VAL A 103 17.47 3.07 -13.65
CA VAL A 103 18.74 3.13 -12.93
C VAL A 103 19.85 3.72 -13.80
N ILE A 104 19.97 3.26 -15.06
CA ILE A 104 20.98 3.79 -15.99
C ILE A 104 20.77 5.27 -16.24
N PHE A 105 19.55 5.66 -16.59
CA PHE A 105 19.24 7.06 -16.91
C PHE A 105 19.31 7.97 -15.69
N GLY A 106 18.92 7.49 -14.51
CA GLY A 106 19.11 8.21 -13.24
C GLY A 106 20.59 8.43 -12.95
N GLY A 107 21.43 7.41 -13.17
CA GLY A 107 22.88 7.54 -13.06
C GLY A 107 23.44 8.58 -14.03
N ILE A 108 23.12 8.47 -15.32
CA ILE A 108 23.57 9.43 -16.34
C ILE A 108 23.12 10.85 -15.99
N ALA A 109 21.87 11.04 -15.58
CA ALA A 109 21.32 12.35 -15.23
C ALA A 109 21.98 12.97 -13.99
N ALA A 110 22.43 12.16 -13.03
CA ALA A 110 23.14 12.64 -11.86
C ALA A 110 24.56 13.17 -12.18
N PHE A 111 25.22 12.60 -13.19
CA PHE A 111 26.63 12.93 -13.51
C PHE A 111 26.81 13.79 -14.77
N THR A 112 25.77 13.98 -15.59
CA THR A 112 25.86 14.73 -16.85
C THR A 112 24.94 15.95 -16.85
N SER A 113 25.28 16.95 -17.68
CA SER A 113 24.40 18.10 -17.96
C SER A 113 23.35 17.80 -19.03
N TYR A 114 23.23 16.54 -19.49
CA TYR A 114 22.40 16.19 -20.63
C TYR A 114 20.90 16.42 -20.37
N PHE A 115 20.44 16.15 -19.15
CA PHE A 115 19.02 16.32 -18.78
C PHE A 115 18.65 17.74 -18.32
N ILE A 116 19.64 18.54 -17.93
CA ILE A 116 19.45 19.90 -17.40
C ILE A 116 20.50 20.81 -18.05
N PRO A 117 20.31 21.21 -19.32
CA PRO A 117 21.19 22.14 -20.01
C PRO A 117 21.05 23.56 -19.45
N GLY A 118 21.82 23.86 -18.40
CA GLY A 118 21.97 25.21 -17.84
C GLY A 118 20.72 25.76 -17.14
N ILE A 119 20.92 26.55 -16.09
CA ILE A 119 19.82 27.25 -15.41
C ILE A 119 20.00 28.74 -15.70
N ASP A 120 19.07 29.36 -16.43
CA ASP A 120 19.10 30.81 -16.55
C ASP A 120 18.60 31.45 -15.25
N ILE A 121 19.53 32.03 -14.47
CA ILE A 121 19.25 32.66 -13.17
C ILE A 121 18.69 34.08 -13.36
N GLN A 122 18.81 34.69 -14.56
CA GLN A 122 18.44 36.09 -14.75
C GLN A 122 16.94 36.35 -14.55
N ALA A 123 16.11 35.31 -14.59
CA ALA A 123 14.67 35.42 -14.40
C ALA A 123 14.17 35.00 -13.00
N ASN A 124 14.97 35.01 -11.92
CA ASN A 124 14.49 34.65 -10.56
C ASN A 124 13.78 33.27 -10.44
N LEU A 125 13.80 32.47 -11.51
CA LEU A 125 13.14 31.19 -11.69
C LEU A 125 14.19 30.20 -12.18
N PRO A 126 14.29 29.00 -11.59
CA PRO A 126 15.08 27.93 -12.18
C PRO A 126 14.40 27.44 -13.47
N ARG A 127 14.65 28.12 -14.60
CA ARG A 127 14.10 27.77 -15.92
C ARG A 127 14.62 26.43 -16.48
N GLY A 128 15.62 25.83 -15.85
CA GLY A 128 16.18 24.52 -16.21
C GLY A 128 15.23 23.32 -16.06
N LEU A 129 14.03 23.52 -15.49
CA LEU A 129 12.97 22.51 -15.36
C LEU A 129 12.06 22.38 -16.60
N HIS A 130 12.35 23.11 -17.69
CA HIS A 130 11.53 23.13 -18.92
C HIS A 130 12.30 22.72 -20.17
N THR A 131 13.44 22.07 -20.00
CA THR A 131 14.27 21.59 -21.10
C THR A 131 13.58 20.40 -21.77
N LYS A 132 13.81 20.21 -23.08
CA LYS A 132 13.19 19.11 -23.84
C LYS A 132 13.55 17.75 -23.22
N GLU A 133 14.75 17.67 -22.67
CA GLU A 133 15.33 16.49 -22.04
C GLU A 133 14.66 16.18 -20.70
N PHE A 134 14.33 17.21 -19.90
CA PHE A 134 13.53 17.04 -18.68
C PHE A 134 12.14 16.50 -18.99
N ILE A 135 11.47 17.07 -20.01
CA ILE A 135 10.14 16.63 -20.44
C ILE A 135 10.17 15.17 -20.89
N LEU A 136 11.16 14.79 -21.71
CA LEU A 136 11.35 13.40 -22.14
C LEU A 136 11.57 12.47 -20.95
N GLY A 137 12.45 12.84 -20.00
CA GLY A 137 12.65 12.06 -18.78
C GLY A 137 11.36 11.88 -17.98
N PHE A 138 10.59 12.95 -17.80
CA PHE A 138 9.30 12.88 -17.10
C PHE A 138 8.29 11.96 -17.81
N THR A 139 8.16 12.07 -19.13
CA THR A 139 7.25 11.24 -19.90
C THR A 139 7.61 9.75 -19.79
N PHE A 140 8.88 9.39 -19.92
CA PHE A 140 9.30 7.99 -19.91
C PHE A 140 9.32 7.36 -18.51
N PHE A 141 9.77 8.10 -17.49
CA PHE A 141 10.02 7.51 -16.16
C PHE A 141 8.87 7.69 -15.18
N VAL A 142 8.03 8.71 -15.37
CA VAL A 142 6.89 8.99 -14.49
C VAL A 142 5.58 8.73 -15.20
N PHE A 143 5.35 9.37 -16.36
CA PHE A 143 4.06 9.35 -17.03
C PHE A 143 3.68 7.95 -17.56
N PHE A 144 4.55 7.33 -18.36
CA PHE A 144 4.28 6.02 -18.97
C PHE A 144 4.05 4.90 -17.93
N PRO A 145 4.90 4.73 -16.89
CA PRO A 145 4.67 3.71 -15.86
C PRO A 145 3.39 3.98 -15.05
N THR A 146 3.06 5.25 -14.80
CA THR A 146 1.85 5.63 -14.06
C THR A 146 0.59 5.32 -14.86
N ILE A 147 0.55 5.62 -16.16
CA ILE A 147 -0.57 5.23 -17.03
C ILE A 147 -0.76 3.73 -17.02
N TYR A 148 0.33 2.97 -17.15
CA TYR A 148 0.25 1.52 -17.15
C TYR A 148 -0.22 0.97 -15.78
N ALA A 149 0.20 1.59 -14.68
CA ALA A 149 -0.28 1.28 -13.34
C ALA A 149 -1.80 1.54 -13.19
N ILE A 150 -2.28 2.67 -13.71
CA ILE A 150 -3.72 3.00 -13.74
C ILE A 150 -4.50 2.00 -14.62
N TYR A 151 -3.96 1.61 -15.77
CA TYR A 151 -4.55 0.57 -16.62
C TYR A 151 -4.69 -0.76 -15.88
N LEU A 152 -3.64 -1.20 -15.17
CA LEU A 152 -3.67 -2.43 -14.37
C LEU A 152 -4.71 -2.35 -13.24
N LEU A 153 -4.82 -1.19 -12.57
CA LEU A 153 -5.83 -0.95 -11.56
C LEU A 153 -7.25 -1.11 -12.13
N ILE A 154 -7.55 -0.50 -13.29
CA ILE A 154 -8.87 -0.61 -13.94
C ILE A 154 -9.16 -2.06 -14.31
N LYS A 155 -8.20 -2.71 -15.00
CA LYS A 155 -8.37 -4.07 -15.53
C LYS A 155 -8.72 -5.08 -14.44
N ASN A 156 -8.11 -4.95 -13.28
CA ASN A 156 -8.28 -5.91 -12.18
C ASN A 156 -9.19 -5.36 -11.07
N MET A 157 -9.84 -4.20 -11.25
CA MET A 157 -10.66 -3.59 -10.20
C MET A 157 -11.80 -4.50 -9.74
N HIS A 158 -12.31 -5.36 -10.63
CA HIS A 158 -13.36 -6.31 -10.30
C HIS A 158 -12.91 -7.34 -9.24
N ASP A 159 -11.73 -7.91 -9.40
CA ASP A 159 -11.23 -8.97 -8.52
C ASP A 159 -10.85 -8.42 -7.13
N ILE A 160 -10.46 -7.15 -7.06
CA ILE A 160 -10.07 -6.49 -5.80
C ILE A 160 -11.30 -5.87 -5.07
N LYS A 161 -12.44 -5.68 -5.76
CA LYS A 161 -13.67 -5.12 -5.15
C LYS A 161 -14.16 -5.92 -3.95
N HIS A 162 -13.91 -7.22 -3.90
CA HIS A 162 -14.31 -8.07 -2.78
C HIS A 162 -13.48 -7.85 -1.51
N LYS A 163 -12.30 -7.21 -1.61
CA LYS A 163 -11.42 -6.99 -0.46
C LYS A 163 -11.43 -5.54 0.04
N THR A 164 -11.48 -4.52 -0.83
CA THR A 164 -11.30 -3.10 -0.41
C THR A 164 -11.91 -2.02 -1.36
N PRO A 165 -13.24 -1.94 -1.54
CA PRO A 165 -13.83 -1.21 -2.68
C PRO A 165 -13.71 0.32 -2.63
N VAL A 166 -13.70 0.96 -1.46
CA VAL A 166 -13.71 2.44 -1.36
C VAL A 166 -12.31 3.03 -1.55
N PHE A 167 -11.29 2.48 -0.89
CA PHE A 167 -9.93 3.00 -0.94
C PHE A 167 -9.26 2.81 -2.32
N LEU A 168 -9.60 1.75 -3.04
CA LEU A 168 -9.11 1.55 -4.41
C LEU A 168 -9.68 2.58 -5.39
N ARG A 169 -10.98 2.90 -5.26
CA ARG A 169 -11.60 3.96 -6.07
C ARG A 169 -10.96 5.32 -5.78
N TYR A 170 -10.65 5.57 -4.51
CA TYR A 170 -9.93 6.78 -4.10
C TYR A 170 -8.52 6.82 -4.68
N LEU A 171 -7.73 5.74 -4.53
CA LEU A 171 -6.39 5.62 -5.10
C LEU A 171 -6.40 5.86 -6.61
N PHE A 172 -7.35 5.24 -7.32
CA PHE A 172 -7.54 5.42 -8.76
C PHE A 172 -7.83 6.88 -9.13
N LEU A 173 -8.85 7.47 -8.52
CA LEU A 173 -9.28 8.84 -8.81
C LEU A 173 -8.16 9.85 -8.50
N VAL A 174 -7.49 9.70 -7.37
CA VAL A 174 -6.36 10.55 -6.98
C VAL A 174 -5.19 10.39 -7.95
N SER A 175 -4.89 9.17 -8.39
CA SER A 175 -3.78 8.94 -9.35
C SER A 175 -4.05 9.62 -10.69
N ILE A 176 -5.29 9.61 -11.17
CA ILE A 176 -5.67 10.34 -12.40
C ILE A 176 -5.55 11.85 -12.20
N LEU A 177 -6.14 12.38 -11.11
CA LEU A 177 -6.07 13.82 -10.83
C LEU A 177 -4.62 14.29 -10.73
N VAL A 178 -3.78 13.55 -10.00
CA VAL A 178 -2.36 13.87 -9.86
C VAL A 178 -1.63 13.78 -11.20
N LEU A 179 -1.91 12.78 -12.05
CA LEU A 179 -1.31 12.71 -13.38
C LEU A 179 -1.67 13.94 -14.23
N VAL A 180 -2.95 14.33 -14.24
CA VAL A 180 -3.44 15.50 -14.98
C VAL A 180 -2.82 16.78 -14.43
N PHE A 181 -2.92 17.04 -13.12
CA PHE A 181 -2.36 18.25 -12.52
C PHE A 181 -0.84 18.32 -12.65
N THR A 182 -0.13 17.21 -12.46
CA THR A 182 1.33 17.18 -12.63
C THR A 182 1.69 17.52 -14.08
N SER A 183 1.00 16.97 -15.07
CA SER A 183 1.21 17.34 -16.47
C SER A 183 0.92 18.82 -16.75
N LEU A 184 -0.18 19.37 -16.22
CA LEU A 184 -0.54 20.78 -16.39
C LEU A 184 0.50 21.73 -15.75
N PHE A 185 0.89 21.45 -14.50
CA PHE A 185 1.79 22.32 -13.73
C PHE A 185 3.26 22.20 -14.13
N LEU A 186 3.73 21.03 -14.60
CA LEU A 186 5.11 20.86 -15.05
C LEU A 186 5.31 21.13 -16.55
N LEU A 187 4.32 20.81 -17.40
CA LEU A 187 4.50 20.86 -18.85
C LEU A 187 3.82 22.06 -19.53
N TYR A 188 2.69 22.56 -19.03
CA TYR A 188 1.88 23.54 -19.78
C TYR A 188 1.86 24.94 -19.15
N LEU A 189 1.56 25.03 -17.85
CA LEU A 189 1.48 26.32 -17.14
C LEU A 189 2.77 27.16 -17.17
N PRO A 190 3.98 26.58 -17.09
CA PRO A 190 5.21 27.36 -17.12
C PRO A 190 5.45 28.08 -18.44
N PHE A 191 4.97 27.53 -19.57
CA PHE A 191 5.08 28.18 -20.89
C PHE A 191 4.11 29.34 -21.07
N ILE A 192 2.99 29.34 -20.33
CA ILE A 192 1.91 30.32 -20.50
C ILE A 192 2.06 31.49 -19.53
N LEU A 193 2.47 31.23 -18.28
CA LEU A 193 2.34 32.19 -17.20
C LEU A 193 3.67 32.72 -16.63
N ASP A 194 4.84 32.22 -17.06
CA ASP A 194 6.19 32.64 -16.57
C ASP A 194 6.26 32.82 -15.04
N THR A 195 5.53 31.97 -14.28
CA THR A 195 5.28 32.15 -12.83
C THR A 195 5.96 31.08 -11.98
N GLN A 196 6.21 31.42 -10.71
CA GLN A 196 6.79 30.56 -9.67
C GLN A 196 5.92 29.33 -9.26
N LEU A 197 4.82 29.06 -9.97
CA LEU A 197 3.88 27.96 -9.68
C LEU A 197 4.52 26.57 -9.85
N THR A 198 5.70 26.48 -10.45
CA THR A 198 6.46 25.24 -10.61
C THR A 198 6.86 24.58 -9.29
N SER A 199 6.94 25.32 -8.17
CA SER A 199 7.21 24.72 -6.86
C SER A 199 6.10 23.77 -6.41
N ILE A 200 4.87 24.02 -6.86
CA ILE A 200 3.68 23.21 -6.53
C ILE A 200 3.73 21.87 -7.26
N GLY A 201 4.34 21.81 -8.45
CA GLY A 201 4.43 20.63 -9.30
C GLY A 201 4.84 19.35 -8.57
N THR A 202 5.91 19.42 -7.77
CA THR A 202 6.42 18.25 -7.04
C THR A 202 5.56 17.85 -5.83
N THR A 203 4.79 18.79 -5.27
CA THR A 203 3.93 18.56 -4.10
C THR A 203 2.56 17.99 -4.44
N ILE A 204 2.11 18.13 -5.70
CA ILE A 204 0.86 17.53 -6.21
C ILE A 204 0.86 16.00 -6.09
N ILE A 205 2.03 15.38 -5.90
CA ILE A 205 2.17 13.92 -5.73
C ILE A 205 1.75 13.44 -4.32
N LEU A 206 1.75 14.33 -3.31
CA LEU A 206 1.44 13.97 -1.91
C LEU A 206 0.10 13.22 -1.72
N PRO A 207 -1.02 13.61 -2.34
CA PRO A 207 -2.29 12.88 -2.25
C PRO A 207 -2.20 11.40 -2.69
N VAL A 208 -1.34 11.07 -3.66
CA VAL A 208 -1.09 9.66 -4.05
C VAL A 208 -0.45 8.91 -2.89
N SER A 209 0.51 9.53 -2.21
CA SER A 209 1.19 8.94 -1.05
C SER A 209 0.24 8.68 0.12
N ILE A 210 -0.68 9.61 0.38
CA ILE A 210 -1.78 9.45 1.36
C ILE A 210 -2.69 8.28 0.95
N SER A 211 -3.08 8.21 -0.33
CA SER A 211 -3.92 7.13 -0.86
C SER A 211 -3.26 5.75 -0.71
N ILE A 212 -1.96 5.64 -1.02
CA ILE A 212 -1.17 4.42 -0.85
C ILE A 212 -1.12 4.02 0.63
N PHE A 213 -0.87 4.98 1.52
CA PHE A 213 -0.85 4.73 2.96
C PHE A 213 -2.19 4.19 3.47
N LEU A 214 -3.30 4.85 3.13
CA LEU A 214 -4.64 4.43 3.56
C LEU A 214 -5.00 3.04 3.02
N THR A 215 -4.71 2.78 1.74
CA THR A 215 -4.97 1.49 1.09
C THR A 215 -4.17 0.38 1.76
N THR A 216 -2.87 0.60 2.00
CA THR A 216 -1.99 -0.37 2.66
C THR A 216 -2.43 -0.66 4.09
N LYS A 217 -2.80 0.38 4.86
CA LYS A 217 -3.28 0.24 6.23
C LYS A 217 -4.60 -0.53 6.29
N TYR A 218 -5.53 -0.26 5.37
CA TYR A 218 -6.83 -0.94 5.31
C TYR A 218 -6.68 -2.43 4.98
N ILE A 219 -5.84 -2.78 4.00
CA ILE A 219 -5.55 -4.18 3.66
C ILE A 219 -4.99 -4.93 4.87
N ASN A 220 -4.08 -4.30 5.61
CA ASN A 220 -3.51 -4.92 6.80
C ASN A 220 -4.56 -5.17 7.88
N LEU A 221 -5.45 -4.21 8.16
CA LEU A 221 -6.53 -4.38 9.15
C LEU A 221 -7.42 -5.58 8.79
N ASN A 222 -7.88 -5.66 7.54
CA ASN A 222 -8.73 -6.78 7.10
C ASN A 222 -7.98 -8.13 7.05
N SER A 223 -6.66 -8.13 6.83
CA SER A 223 -5.86 -9.37 6.85
C SER A 223 -5.66 -9.95 8.26
N ILE A 224 -5.74 -9.11 9.29
CA ILE A 224 -5.56 -9.48 10.69
C ILE A 224 -6.86 -10.07 11.27
N ASP A 225 -8.01 -9.66 10.75
CA ASP A 225 -9.30 -9.97 11.41
C ASP A 225 -9.86 -11.37 11.16
N ASN A 226 -9.44 -12.11 10.13
CA ASN A 226 -10.16 -13.36 9.81
C ASN A 226 -9.60 -14.63 10.46
N LYS A 227 -8.29 -14.69 10.78
CA LYS A 227 -7.69 -15.91 11.34
C LYS A 227 -7.24 -15.75 12.78
N SER A 228 -6.55 -14.67 13.12
CA SER A 228 -6.11 -14.44 14.50
C SER A 228 -7.26 -14.04 15.42
N THR A 229 -8.21 -13.23 14.96
CA THR A 229 -9.37 -12.85 15.77
C THR A 229 -10.31 -14.03 15.97
N ALA A 230 -10.59 -14.80 14.91
CA ALA A 230 -11.39 -16.03 15.01
C ALA A 230 -10.74 -17.06 15.95
N LYS A 231 -9.42 -17.27 15.85
CA LYS A 231 -8.69 -18.18 16.75
C LYS A 231 -8.67 -17.68 18.19
N PHE A 232 -8.41 -16.39 18.41
CA PHE A 232 -8.45 -15.79 19.74
C PHE A 232 -9.83 -15.92 20.38
N LEU A 233 -10.90 -15.61 19.64
CA LEU A 233 -12.27 -15.80 20.13
C LEU A 233 -12.56 -17.26 20.43
N PHE A 234 -12.17 -18.19 19.54
CA PHE A 234 -12.34 -19.62 19.76
C PHE A 234 -11.61 -20.10 21.02
N ASP A 235 -10.40 -19.60 21.27
CA ASP A 235 -9.56 -20.00 22.41
C ASP A 235 -10.03 -19.40 23.76
N GLU A 236 -10.63 -18.19 23.73
CA GLU A 236 -11.06 -17.45 24.94
C GLU A 236 -12.52 -17.70 25.35
N ILE A 237 -13.35 -18.29 24.48
CA ILE A 237 -14.75 -18.60 24.84
C ILE A 237 -14.81 -19.61 25.99
N THR A 238 -15.64 -19.30 26.99
CA THR A 238 -15.84 -20.10 28.20
C THR A 238 -16.65 -21.36 27.97
N ASP A 239 -17.31 -21.49 26.84
CA ASP A 239 -18.06 -22.69 26.47
C ASP A 239 -17.16 -23.70 25.75
N ALA A 240 -17.42 -24.98 25.96
CA ALA A 240 -16.72 -26.05 25.26
C ALA A 240 -17.18 -26.11 23.80
N ILE A 241 -16.26 -25.86 22.86
CA ILE A 241 -16.52 -25.90 21.43
C ILE A 241 -15.64 -26.98 20.78
N ILE A 242 -16.28 -27.87 20.02
CA ILE A 242 -15.63 -28.90 19.19
C ILE A 242 -16.13 -28.71 17.76
N LEU A 243 -15.21 -28.62 16.81
CA LEU A 243 -15.50 -28.63 15.37
C LEU A 243 -15.21 -30.02 14.82
N ILE A 244 -16.16 -30.58 14.10
CA ILE A 244 -16.08 -31.89 13.47
C ILE A 244 -16.21 -31.77 11.95
N ASP A 245 -15.66 -32.74 11.23
CA ASP A 245 -15.91 -32.91 9.80
C ASP A 245 -17.19 -33.73 9.52
N ASP A 246 -17.48 -33.93 8.24
CA ASP A 246 -18.64 -34.70 7.76
C ASP A 246 -18.60 -36.19 8.20
N ASP A 247 -17.40 -36.71 8.52
CA ASP A 247 -17.16 -38.07 8.99
C ASP A 247 -17.09 -38.14 10.53
N PHE A 248 -17.48 -37.08 11.24
CA PHE A 248 -17.52 -36.94 12.69
C PHE A 248 -16.16 -37.00 13.40
N TYR A 249 -15.06 -36.75 12.69
CA TYR A 249 -13.74 -36.58 13.28
C TYR A 249 -13.51 -35.14 13.73
N ILE A 250 -12.80 -34.98 14.85
CA ILE A 250 -12.51 -33.68 15.44
C ILE A 250 -11.43 -32.98 14.63
N VAL A 251 -11.80 -31.86 14.02
CA VAL A 251 -10.93 -30.98 13.24
C VAL A 251 -10.33 -29.88 14.13
N GLN A 252 -11.07 -29.45 15.16
CA GLN A 252 -10.59 -28.46 16.10
C GLN A 252 -11.30 -28.58 17.45
N ILE A 253 -10.60 -28.28 18.53
CA ILE A 253 -11.14 -28.29 19.88
C ILE A 253 -10.59 -27.10 20.67
N ASN A 254 -11.44 -26.35 21.37
CA ASN A 254 -10.98 -25.21 22.14
C ASN A 254 -10.42 -25.61 23.52
N PRO A 255 -9.68 -24.72 24.21
CA PRO A 255 -9.09 -25.02 25.52
C PRO A 255 -10.14 -25.38 26.58
N THR A 256 -11.33 -24.80 26.52
CA THR A 256 -12.42 -25.10 27.44
C THR A 256 -12.93 -26.54 27.25
N ALA A 257 -13.14 -26.98 26.01
CA ALA A 257 -13.49 -28.37 25.70
C ALA A 257 -12.38 -29.35 26.10
N CYS A 258 -11.10 -28.99 25.88
CA CYS A 258 -9.97 -29.79 26.35
C CYS A 258 -10.01 -29.99 27.88
N LYS A 259 -10.31 -28.93 28.65
CA LYS A 259 -10.49 -29.01 30.10
C LYS A 259 -11.68 -29.87 30.50
N LEU A 260 -12.82 -29.73 29.80
CA LEU A 260 -14.04 -30.48 30.07
C LEU A 260 -13.85 -31.99 29.86
N PHE A 261 -13.25 -32.37 28.72
CA PHE A 261 -13.02 -33.76 28.34
C PHE A 261 -11.69 -34.32 28.83
N LYS A 262 -10.91 -33.54 29.61
CA LYS A 262 -9.58 -33.90 30.13
C LYS A 262 -8.64 -34.43 29.04
N THR A 263 -8.70 -33.83 27.86
CA THR A 263 -7.88 -34.18 26.71
C THR A 263 -6.96 -33.00 26.36
N LYS A 264 -5.90 -33.27 25.60
CA LYS A 264 -5.09 -32.21 24.98
C LYS A 264 -5.52 -32.06 23.53
N GLU A 265 -5.42 -30.85 23.00
CA GLU A 265 -5.77 -30.56 21.61
C GLU A 265 -5.15 -31.57 20.63
N LYS A 266 -3.83 -31.81 20.74
CA LYS A 266 -3.10 -32.76 19.89
C LYS A 266 -3.59 -34.20 19.97
N ASP A 267 -4.10 -34.60 21.13
CA ASP A 267 -4.57 -35.96 21.38
C ASP A 267 -6.03 -36.12 20.94
N ALA A 268 -6.75 -35.01 20.79
CA ALA A 268 -8.14 -34.97 20.37
C ALA A 268 -8.32 -34.80 18.85
N LEU A 269 -7.34 -34.20 18.16
CA LEU A 269 -7.35 -34.07 16.71
C LEU A 269 -7.39 -35.47 16.07
N ASP A 270 -8.21 -35.60 15.02
CA ASP A 270 -8.43 -36.85 14.29
C ASP A 270 -9.06 -37.99 15.13
N LEU A 271 -9.58 -37.69 16.32
CA LEU A 271 -10.46 -38.61 17.04
C LEU A 271 -11.91 -38.48 16.56
N HIS A 272 -12.59 -39.61 16.44
CA HIS A 272 -14.03 -39.61 16.21
C HIS A 272 -14.77 -39.13 17.47
N ILE A 273 -15.72 -38.20 17.36
CA ILE A 273 -16.36 -37.52 18.51
C ILE A 273 -16.92 -38.48 19.58
N ASN A 274 -17.45 -39.63 19.17
CA ASN A 274 -17.93 -40.69 20.07
C ASN A 274 -16.88 -41.14 21.11
N SER A 275 -15.58 -41.06 20.83
CA SER A 275 -14.55 -41.41 21.80
C SER A 275 -14.51 -40.47 23.01
N LEU A 276 -14.98 -39.23 22.87
CA LEU A 276 -15.10 -38.27 23.97
C LEU A 276 -16.41 -38.40 24.75
N ILE A 277 -17.46 -38.93 24.10
CA ILE A 277 -18.82 -39.04 24.67
C ILE A 277 -19.00 -40.36 25.45
N ILE A 278 -18.16 -41.37 25.22
CA ILE A 278 -18.32 -42.70 25.81
C ILE A 278 -17.41 -42.87 27.04
N SER A 279 -17.88 -42.38 28.20
CA SER A 279 -17.81 -43.11 29.47
C SER A 279 -18.61 -42.37 30.55
N ASN A 280 -19.72 -42.97 30.99
CA ASN A 280 -20.46 -42.74 32.25
C ASN A 280 -21.79 -41.94 32.27
N SER A 281 -22.41 -41.56 31.15
CA SER A 281 -23.74 -40.93 31.25
C SER A 281 -24.70 -41.08 30.05
N TYR A 282 -24.40 -41.95 29.09
CA TYR A 282 -25.39 -42.32 28.06
C TYR A 282 -26.10 -43.61 28.45
N SER A 283 -27.19 -43.49 29.21
CA SER A 283 -28.21 -44.53 29.33
C SER A 283 -29.27 -44.27 28.26
N PRO A 284 -29.48 -45.17 27.28
CA PRO A 284 -30.52 -45.03 26.26
C PRO A 284 -31.94 -44.82 26.82
N ASN A 285 -32.15 -45.14 28.10
CA ASN A 285 -33.45 -44.99 28.77
C ASN A 285 -33.83 -43.53 29.08
N HIS A 286 -32.91 -42.56 28.99
CA HIS A 286 -33.24 -41.15 29.24
C HIS A 286 -33.95 -40.45 28.08
N ILE A 287 -33.85 -40.99 26.85
CA ILE A 287 -34.55 -40.42 25.67
C ILE A 287 -36.07 -40.60 25.79
N TYR A 288 -36.55 -41.60 26.55
CA TYR A 288 -37.98 -41.84 26.71
C TYR A 288 -38.69 -40.82 27.60
N PHE A 289 -37.97 -40.08 28.45
CA PHE A 289 -38.56 -39.05 29.30
C PHE A 289 -38.66 -37.70 28.59
N ASP A 290 -37.65 -37.33 27.80
CA ASP A 290 -37.64 -36.02 27.12
C ASP A 290 -38.61 -35.97 25.93
N GLN A 291 -38.77 -37.06 25.17
CA GLN A 291 -39.77 -37.12 24.09
C GLN A 291 -41.22 -37.06 24.62
N LYS A 292 -41.49 -37.60 25.81
CA LYS A 292 -42.84 -37.58 26.41
C LYS A 292 -43.20 -36.22 27.01
N MET A 293 -42.20 -35.44 27.46
CA MET A 293 -42.42 -34.08 27.96
C MET A 293 -42.72 -33.09 26.84
N ILE A 294 -42.10 -33.24 25.66
CA ILE A 294 -42.37 -32.42 24.47
C ILE A 294 -43.76 -32.72 23.89
N LEU A 295 -44.21 -33.98 23.90
CA LEU A 295 -45.55 -34.34 23.42
C LEU A 295 -46.68 -33.86 24.35
N ASN A 296 -46.47 -33.83 25.68
CA ASN A 296 -47.49 -33.32 26.62
C ASN A 296 -47.64 -31.79 26.63
N ILE A 297 -46.69 -31.03 26.07
CA ILE A 297 -46.77 -29.57 25.91
C ILE A 297 -47.44 -29.20 24.58
N ALA A 298 -47.49 -30.12 23.60
CA ALA A 298 -48.15 -29.91 22.32
C ALA A 298 -49.67 -30.18 22.35
N ASP A 299 -50.18 -30.86 23.39
CA ASP A 299 -51.59 -31.23 23.57
C ASP A 299 -52.32 -30.41 24.67
N GLN A 300 -51.77 -29.24 25.07
CA GLN A 300 -52.46 -28.22 25.88
C GLN A 300 -52.55 -26.89 25.13
#